data_AF-A0A7S4VTY7-F1
#
_entry.id   AF-A0A7S4VTY7-F1
#
_cell.length_a   1.000
_cell.length_b   1.000
_cell.length_c   1.000
_cell.angle_alpha   90.00
_cell.angle_beta   90.00
_cell.angle_gamma   90.00
#
_symmetry.space_group_name_H-M   'P 1'
#
loop_
_entity.id
_entity.type
_entity.pdbx_description
1 polymer ?
#
loop_
_entity_poly.entity_id
_entity_poly.type
_entity_poly.pdbx_seq_one_letter_code
_entity_poly.pdbx_strand_id
1 'polypeptide(L)'
;PAQAILESKHLPKHGRPPRTEPCSHRPDLVDTMSVMAAIARRARAPQRTPALLLTRRCLGDTVAGPAVTDFAANLKIAGEFFTKSPVSYAEFKQQCVSLRIFVFAALNAGIALALFLDPPKSSYWARLSPLYLFSYVKSSLWSSSPPIFLTEKVEHSADVPDIVKELTATRRLLTAGSDSEEE
;
A
#
# COMPACT_ATOMS: atom_id res chain seq x y z
N PRO A 1 -9.34 -44.24 44.81
CA PRO A 1 -8.65 -44.86 45.97
C PRO A 1 -7.14 -44.64 45.83
N ALA A 2 -6.41 -44.43 46.94
CA ALA A 2 -5.09 -43.76 46.99
C ALA A 2 -5.19 -42.28 46.52
N GLN A 3 -4.71 -41.23 47.19
CA GLN A 3 -3.65 -41.00 48.20
C GLN A 3 -2.22 -41.18 47.66
N ALA A 4 -1.30 -40.20 47.77
CA ALA A 4 -1.49 -38.78 48.10
C ALA A 4 -0.57 -37.89 47.21
N ILE A 5 0.42 -37.09 47.60
CA ILE A 5 1.06 -36.73 48.88
C ILE A 5 1.24 -35.20 48.93
N LEU A 6 1.15 -34.62 50.14
CA LEU A 6 1.47 -33.21 50.44
C LEU A 6 2.98 -32.97 50.46
N GLU A 7 3.50 -31.98 49.73
CA GLU A 7 4.73 -31.30 50.15
C GLU A 7 4.66 -29.78 49.94
N SER A 8 5.28 -29.05 50.87
CA SER A 8 5.31 -27.59 50.95
C SER A 8 6.70 -27.15 51.45
N LYS A 9 6.99 -25.84 51.38
CA LYS A 9 8.32 -25.20 51.55
C LYS A 9 9.16 -25.28 50.26
N HIS A 10 10.04 -24.33 49.94
CA HIS A 10 10.45 -23.12 50.65
C HIS A 10 10.35 -21.87 49.76
N LEU A 11 9.89 -20.75 50.35
CA LEU A 11 10.11 -19.41 49.80
C LEU A 11 11.37 -18.79 50.45
N PRO A 12 12.44 -18.49 49.69
CA PRO A 12 13.58 -17.74 50.20
C PRO A 12 13.20 -16.27 50.47
N LYS A 13 13.82 -15.68 51.51
CA LYS A 13 13.45 -14.37 52.05
C LYS A 13 14.04 -13.19 51.27
N HIS A 14 13.44 -12.02 51.48
CA HIS A 14 13.83 -10.72 50.93
C HIS A 14 15.35 -10.48 50.76
N GLY A 15 15.78 -10.27 49.52
CA GLY A 15 16.89 -9.37 49.21
C GLY A 15 16.33 -7.98 48.89
N ARG A 16 16.57 -6.99 49.75
CA ARG A 16 16.21 -5.58 49.47
C ARG A 16 17.47 -4.88 48.96
N PRO A 17 17.51 -4.34 47.72
CA PRO A 17 18.71 -3.70 47.20
C PRO A 17 19.05 -2.43 48.01
N PRO A 18 20.34 -2.07 48.13
CA PRO A 18 20.76 -0.88 48.85
C PRO A 18 20.24 0.40 48.17
N ARG A 19 20.02 1.45 48.96
CA ARG A 19 19.72 2.78 48.43
C ARG A 19 20.96 3.32 47.73
N THR A 20 20.84 3.68 46.46
CA THR A 20 21.83 4.55 45.79
C THR A 20 21.71 5.96 46.34
N GLU A 21 22.81 6.53 46.80
CA GLU A 21 22.87 7.93 47.25
C GLU A 21 22.74 8.91 46.06
N PRO A 22 22.27 10.14 46.28
CA PRO A 22 22.16 11.14 45.22
C PRO A 22 23.55 11.62 44.78
N CYS A 23 24.01 11.15 43.62
CA CYS A 23 25.28 11.59 43.04
C CYS A 23 25.28 13.10 42.70
N SER A 24 26.02 13.84 43.50
CA SER A 24 26.87 15.00 43.15
C SER A 24 26.37 16.00 42.10
N HIS A 25 26.24 17.25 42.53
CA HIS A 25 26.04 18.43 41.68
C HIS A 25 27.06 18.45 40.52
N ARG A 26 26.56 18.53 39.27
CA ARG A 26 27.33 19.12 38.17
C ARG A 26 26.91 20.59 38.00
N PRO A 27 27.82 21.48 37.56
CA PRO A 27 27.49 22.86 37.25
C PRO A 27 26.67 22.96 35.97
N ASP A 28 25.94 24.06 35.84
CA ASP A 28 24.91 24.28 34.82
C ASP A 28 25.50 24.43 33.40
N LEU A 29 25.53 23.32 32.68
CA LEU A 29 25.65 23.34 31.23
C LEU A 29 24.25 23.65 30.68
N VAL A 30 24.07 24.86 30.16
CA VAL A 30 22.77 25.39 29.70
C VAL A 30 22.27 24.57 28.52
N ASP A 31 21.49 23.53 28.81
CA ASP A 31 20.85 22.66 27.83
C ASP A 31 19.80 23.47 27.07
N THR A 32 20.20 24.01 25.92
CA THR A 32 19.32 24.64 24.93
C THR A 32 18.48 23.56 24.27
N MET A 33 17.55 22.99 25.05
CA MET A 33 16.66 21.91 24.67
C MET A 33 15.92 22.28 23.39
N SER A 34 16.43 21.76 22.26
CA SER A 34 15.90 22.07 20.95
C SER A 34 14.39 21.79 20.93
N VAL A 35 13.61 22.84 20.69
CA VAL A 35 12.14 22.76 20.69
C VAL A 35 11.66 21.71 19.68
N MET A 36 12.39 21.56 18.56
CA MET A 36 12.17 20.48 17.59
C MET A 36 12.47 19.08 18.16
N ALA A 37 13.51 18.91 18.97
CA ALA A 37 13.77 17.63 19.65
C ALA A 37 12.71 17.31 20.71
N ALA A 38 12.22 18.31 21.44
CA ALA A 38 11.10 18.16 22.37
C ALA A 38 9.79 17.79 21.64
N ILE A 39 9.48 18.45 20.51
CA ILE A 39 8.34 18.13 19.65
C ILE A 39 8.47 16.72 19.06
N ALA A 40 9.64 16.32 18.56
CA ALA A 40 9.87 14.99 18.01
C ALA A 40 9.70 13.87 19.04
N ARG A 41 10.09 14.11 20.31
CA ARG A 41 9.78 13.21 21.43
C ARG A 41 8.28 13.19 21.74
N ARG A 42 7.61 14.35 21.76
CA ARG A 42 6.16 14.47 22.02
C ARG A 42 5.30 13.83 20.92
N ALA A 43 5.72 13.89 19.67
CA ALA A 43 5.04 13.25 18.53
C ALA A 43 5.07 11.72 18.57
N ARG A 44 6.06 11.12 19.25
CA ARG A 44 6.17 9.67 19.48
C ARG A 44 5.44 9.21 20.75
N ALA A 45 4.96 10.12 21.58
CA ALA A 45 4.15 9.83 22.76
C ALA A 45 2.66 9.94 22.41
N PRO A 46 1.89 8.83 22.28
CA PRO A 46 0.46 8.92 22.05
C PRO A 46 -0.21 9.64 23.21
N GLN A 47 -1.06 10.64 22.94
CA GLN A 47 -1.74 11.38 23.99
C GLN A 47 -2.69 10.44 24.77
N ARG A 48 -2.31 10.14 26.02
CA ARG A 48 -3.06 9.24 26.90
C ARG A 48 -4.23 9.99 27.53
N THR A 49 -5.42 9.83 26.96
CA THR A 49 -6.67 10.26 27.62
C THR A 49 -6.89 9.42 28.87
N PRO A 50 -6.97 10.00 30.08
CA PRO A 50 -6.93 9.24 31.33
C PRO A 50 -8.17 8.35 31.53
N ALA A 51 -9.32 8.71 30.93
CA ALA A 51 -10.57 7.97 31.05
C ALA A 51 -10.51 6.53 30.48
N LEU A 52 -9.60 6.24 29.54
CA LEU A 52 -9.46 4.91 28.93
C LEU A 52 -8.50 3.97 29.69
N LEU A 53 -7.89 4.42 30.79
CA LEU A 53 -6.95 3.59 31.57
C LEU A 53 -7.65 2.54 32.44
N LEU A 54 -8.93 2.75 32.80
CA LEU A 54 -9.66 1.91 33.77
C LEU A 54 -10.26 0.61 33.20
N THR A 55 -10.32 0.45 31.88
CA THR A 55 -10.93 -0.74 31.24
C THR A 55 -9.92 -1.76 30.70
N ARG A 56 -8.61 -1.47 30.73
CA ARG A 56 -7.56 -2.48 30.49
C ARG A 56 -7.42 -3.43 31.68
N ARG A 57 -8.37 -4.37 31.80
CA ARG A 57 -8.16 -5.61 32.55
C ARG A 57 -6.98 -6.34 31.90
N CYS A 58 -5.87 -6.48 32.64
CA CYS A 58 -4.61 -7.04 32.14
C CYS A 58 -4.67 -8.57 31.94
N LEU A 59 -5.49 -9.02 30.98
CA LEU A 59 -5.74 -10.43 30.67
C LEU A 59 -4.60 -11.03 29.83
N GLY A 60 -3.37 -11.05 30.37
CA GLY A 60 -2.20 -11.72 29.78
C GLY A 60 -1.58 -11.10 28.52
N ASP A 61 -2.33 -10.29 27.76
CA ASP A 61 -1.89 -9.64 26.52
C ASP A 61 -0.89 -8.48 26.75
N THR A 62 0.30 -8.80 27.24
CA THR A 62 1.41 -7.85 27.45
C THR A 62 2.48 -7.88 26.36
N VAL A 63 2.39 -8.80 25.38
CA VAL A 63 3.23 -8.77 24.16
C VAL A 63 2.73 -7.66 23.24
N ALA A 64 3.16 -6.43 23.53
CA ALA A 64 3.11 -5.32 22.59
C ALA A 64 4.19 -5.54 21.53
N GLY A 65 3.85 -6.28 20.46
CA GLY A 65 4.74 -6.48 19.32
C GLY A 65 5.05 -5.19 18.54
N PRO A 66 5.87 -5.28 17.49
CA PRO A 66 6.20 -4.13 16.64
C PRO A 66 4.95 -3.44 16.09
N ALA A 67 5.03 -2.12 15.90
CA ALA A 67 3.94 -1.37 15.28
C ALA A 67 3.62 -1.95 13.89
N VAL A 68 2.34 -1.94 13.49
CA VAL A 68 1.88 -2.52 12.21
C VAL A 68 2.54 -1.84 11.00
N THR A 69 3.04 -0.61 11.17
CA THR A 69 3.81 0.14 10.18
C THR A 69 5.28 -0.28 10.04
N ASP A 70 5.83 -1.06 10.97
CA ASP A 70 7.20 -1.58 10.91
C ASP A 70 7.21 -2.92 10.16
N PHE A 71 7.19 -2.85 8.83
CA PHE A 71 7.23 -4.02 7.97
C PHE A 71 8.50 -4.85 8.16
N ALA A 72 9.64 -4.23 8.52
CA ALA A 72 10.92 -4.93 8.67
C ALA A 72 10.95 -5.81 9.93
N ALA A 73 10.42 -5.32 11.05
CA ALA A 73 10.28 -6.12 12.26
C ALA A 73 9.18 -7.18 12.12
N ASN A 74 8.03 -6.83 11.54
CA ASN A 74 6.95 -7.80 11.31
C ASN A 74 7.34 -8.93 10.33
N LEU A 75 8.13 -8.64 9.29
CA LEU A 75 8.57 -9.67 8.33
C LEU A 75 9.48 -10.71 8.99
N LYS A 76 10.35 -10.32 9.93
CA LYS A 76 11.18 -11.26 10.70
C LYS A 76 10.31 -12.20 11.53
N ILE A 77 9.35 -11.67 12.28
CA ILE A 77 8.44 -12.47 13.12
C ILE A 77 7.53 -13.38 12.26
N ALA A 78 7.08 -12.90 11.10
CA ALA A 78 6.36 -13.72 10.13
C ALA A 78 7.24 -14.82 9.50
N GLY A 79 8.55 -14.60 9.36
CA GLY A 79 9.52 -15.62 8.97
C GLY A 79 9.81 -16.65 10.08
N GLU A 80 9.78 -16.23 11.35
CA GLU A 80 9.88 -17.15 12.49
C GLU A 80 8.72 -18.15 12.53
N PHE A 81 7.51 -17.77 12.11
CA PHE A 81 6.35 -18.69 12.04
C PHE A 81 6.62 -19.96 11.20
N PHE A 82 7.43 -19.86 10.16
CA PHE A 82 7.77 -20.98 9.27
C PHE A 82 9.08 -21.70 9.64
N THR A 83 9.93 -21.08 10.47
CA THR A 83 11.29 -21.58 10.78
C THR A 83 11.48 -21.99 12.24
N LYS A 84 10.61 -21.56 13.16
CA LYS A 84 10.69 -21.79 14.61
C LYS A 84 9.30 -22.08 15.18
N SER A 85 9.13 -23.27 15.77
CA SER A 85 7.93 -23.59 16.55
C SER A 85 7.81 -22.64 17.76
N PRO A 86 6.64 -22.02 18.02
CA PRO A 86 6.46 -21.09 19.13
C PRO A 86 6.53 -21.81 20.48
N VAL A 87 7.25 -21.21 21.44
CA VAL A 87 7.39 -21.78 22.80
C VAL A 87 6.21 -21.36 23.69
N SER A 88 5.53 -20.27 23.34
CA SER A 88 4.35 -19.76 24.05
C SER A 88 3.21 -19.36 23.12
N TYR A 89 1.98 -19.42 23.63
CA TYR A 89 0.78 -18.91 22.93
C TYR A 89 0.90 -17.43 22.57
N ALA A 90 1.61 -16.63 23.37
CA ALA A 90 1.80 -15.21 23.12
C ALA A 90 2.73 -14.95 21.91
N GLU A 91 3.81 -15.74 21.75
CA GLU A 91 4.63 -15.74 20.52
C GLU A 91 3.80 -16.15 19.31
N PHE A 92 3.07 -17.28 19.37
CA PHE A 92 2.22 -17.75 18.27
C PHE A 92 1.19 -16.71 17.82
N LYS A 93 0.52 -16.07 18.80
CA LYS A 93 -0.42 -14.97 18.54
C LYS A 93 0.26 -13.79 17.85
N GLN A 94 1.45 -13.38 18.31
CA GLN A 94 2.20 -12.29 17.69
C GLN A 94 2.68 -12.64 16.28
N GLN A 95 3.12 -13.89 16.04
CA GLN A 95 3.46 -14.40 14.71
C GLN A 95 2.25 -14.32 13.77
N CYS A 96 1.08 -14.83 14.18
CA CYS A 96 -0.16 -14.74 13.41
C CYS A 96 -0.57 -13.27 13.11
N VAL A 97 -0.39 -12.35 14.05
CA VAL A 97 -0.66 -10.91 13.86
C VAL A 97 0.31 -10.31 12.83
N SER A 98 1.61 -10.59 12.90
CA SER A 98 2.58 -10.11 11.91
C SER A 98 2.38 -10.73 10.53
N LEU A 99 1.98 -12.00 10.46
CA LEU A 99 1.75 -12.74 9.22
C LEU A 99 0.49 -12.26 8.48
N ARG A 100 -0.55 -11.80 9.22
CA ARG A 100 -1.81 -11.30 8.65
C ARG A 100 -1.63 -10.18 7.61
N ILE A 101 -0.73 -9.22 7.84
CA ILE A 101 -0.52 -8.12 6.89
C ILE A 101 0.10 -8.60 5.58
N PHE A 102 1.03 -9.56 5.63
CA PHE A 102 1.66 -10.13 4.45
C PHE A 102 0.70 -11.06 3.69
N VAL A 103 -0.10 -11.88 4.37
CA VAL A 103 -1.13 -12.71 3.73
C VAL A 103 -2.18 -11.84 3.04
N PHE A 104 -2.65 -10.75 3.68
CA PHE A 104 -3.58 -9.82 3.05
C PHE A 104 -2.97 -9.14 1.82
N ALA A 105 -1.73 -8.63 1.92
CA ALA A 105 -1.04 -8.01 0.80
C ALA A 105 -0.81 -9.01 -0.35
N ALA A 106 -0.32 -10.22 -0.05
CA ALA A 106 -0.04 -11.26 -1.04
C ALA A 106 -1.31 -11.78 -1.72
N LEU A 107 -2.43 -11.91 -1.00
CA LEU A 107 -3.71 -12.32 -1.59
C LEU A 107 -4.24 -11.25 -2.55
N ASN A 108 -4.24 -9.97 -2.15
CA ASN A 108 -4.68 -8.88 -3.02
C ASN A 108 -3.75 -8.72 -4.24
N ALA A 109 -2.43 -8.81 -4.05
CA ALA A 109 -1.46 -8.74 -5.13
C ALA A 109 -1.55 -9.95 -6.07
N GLY A 110 -1.78 -11.16 -5.55
CA GLY A 110 -1.96 -12.37 -6.35
C GLY A 110 -3.24 -12.36 -7.17
N ILE A 111 -4.36 -11.90 -6.60
CA ILE A 111 -5.61 -11.69 -7.34
C ILE A 111 -5.42 -10.63 -8.42
N ALA A 112 -4.82 -9.48 -8.08
CA ALA A 112 -4.55 -8.43 -9.07
C ALA A 112 -3.64 -8.94 -10.20
N LEU A 113 -2.57 -9.67 -9.89
CA LEU A 113 -1.63 -10.24 -10.85
C LEU A 113 -2.29 -11.29 -11.75
N ALA A 114 -3.19 -12.13 -11.22
CA ALA A 114 -3.99 -13.04 -12.03
C ALA A 114 -4.89 -12.28 -13.03
N LEU A 115 -5.55 -11.20 -12.58
CA LEU A 115 -6.33 -10.31 -13.44
C LEU A 115 -5.48 -9.52 -14.46
N PHE A 116 -4.17 -9.36 -14.21
CA PHE A 116 -3.23 -8.76 -15.17
C PHE A 116 -2.72 -9.76 -16.23
N LEU A 117 -2.51 -11.03 -15.86
CA LEU A 117 -2.03 -12.06 -16.77
C LEU A 117 -3.16 -12.57 -17.69
N ASP A 118 -4.32 -12.90 -17.12
CA ASP A 118 -5.51 -13.35 -17.84
C ASP A 118 -6.65 -12.33 -17.69
N PRO A 119 -6.58 -11.17 -18.36
CA PRO A 119 -7.63 -10.17 -18.31
C PRO A 119 -8.94 -10.74 -18.90
N PRO A 120 -10.06 -10.70 -18.17
CA PRO A 120 -11.31 -11.32 -18.62
C PRO A 120 -11.87 -10.57 -19.84
N LYS A 121 -12.49 -11.33 -20.76
CA LYS A 121 -13.01 -10.86 -22.07
C LYS A 121 -14.23 -9.94 -21.95
N SER A 122 -14.06 -8.75 -21.35
CA SER A 122 -15.02 -7.64 -21.44
C SER A 122 -14.36 -6.40 -22.03
N SER A 123 -15.13 -5.62 -22.80
CA SER A 123 -14.64 -4.40 -23.46
C SER A 123 -14.18 -3.31 -22.49
N TYR A 124 -14.58 -3.40 -21.22
CA TYR A 124 -14.11 -2.54 -20.14
C TYR A 124 -12.61 -2.73 -19.88
N TRP A 125 -12.11 -3.96 -19.83
CA TRP A 125 -10.69 -4.24 -19.63
C TRP A 125 -9.82 -3.78 -20.80
N ALA A 126 -10.34 -3.82 -22.03
CA ALA A 126 -9.62 -3.24 -23.18
C ALA A 126 -9.35 -1.73 -23.01
N ARG A 127 -10.31 -0.98 -22.44
CA ARG A 127 -10.18 0.48 -22.22
C ARG A 127 -9.53 0.89 -20.91
N LEU A 128 -9.65 0.10 -19.84
CA LEU A 128 -9.10 0.42 -18.51
C LEU A 128 -7.91 -0.46 -18.08
N SER A 129 -7.40 -1.35 -18.94
CA SER A 129 -6.15 -2.04 -18.64
C SER A 129 -5.02 -1.01 -18.42
N PRO A 130 -4.21 -1.15 -17.34
CA PRO A 130 -3.08 -0.25 -17.13
C PRO A 130 -2.03 -0.30 -18.25
N LEU A 131 -2.00 -1.37 -19.06
CA LEU A 131 -1.24 -1.43 -20.32
C LEU A 131 -1.79 -0.47 -21.37
N TYR A 132 -3.11 -0.41 -21.59
CA TYR A 132 -3.72 0.61 -22.45
C TYR A 132 -3.50 2.01 -21.89
N LEU A 133 -3.64 2.19 -20.58
CA LEU A 133 -3.45 3.49 -19.91
C LEU A 133 -1.99 3.98 -20.05
N PHE A 134 -1.00 3.10 -19.89
CA PHE A 134 0.41 3.41 -20.16
C PHE A 134 0.67 3.68 -21.65
N SER A 135 0.04 2.92 -22.55
CA SER A 135 0.13 3.16 -24.00
C SER A 135 -0.48 4.51 -24.40
N TYR A 136 -1.59 4.90 -23.79
CA TYR A 136 -2.28 6.17 -23.99
C TYR A 136 -1.52 7.36 -23.42
N VAL A 137 -0.90 7.23 -22.23
CA VAL A 137 0.01 8.24 -21.68
C VAL A 137 1.28 8.34 -22.54
N LYS A 138 1.82 7.20 -23.00
CA LYS A 138 2.98 7.18 -23.92
C LYS A 138 2.66 7.87 -25.24
N SER A 139 1.49 7.62 -25.85
CA SER A 139 1.09 8.32 -27.07
C SER A 139 0.78 9.80 -26.79
N SER A 140 0.13 10.14 -25.67
CA SER A 140 -0.10 11.55 -25.31
C SER A 140 1.19 12.36 -25.06
N LEU A 141 2.31 11.71 -24.72
CA LEU A 141 3.59 12.38 -24.42
C LEU A 141 4.66 12.23 -25.52
N TRP A 142 4.57 11.19 -26.37
CA TRP A 142 5.56 10.90 -27.43
C TRP A 142 4.94 10.68 -28.82
N SER A 143 3.63 10.83 -29.01
CA SER A 143 3.06 10.87 -30.36
C SER A 143 3.48 12.17 -31.05
N SER A 144 4.31 12.04 -32.09
CA SER A 144 4.48 13.07 -33.11
C SER A 144 3.23 13.13 -34.01
N SER A 145 2.05 13.30 -33.39
CA SER A 145 0.82 13.61 -34.12
C SER A 145 1.04 14.92 -34.89
N PRO A 146 0.65 15.01 -36.17
CA PRO A 146 0.51 16.32 -36.79
C PRO A 146 -0.45 17.18 -35.96
N PRO A 147 -0.24 18.51 -35.90
CA PRO A 147 -1.08 19.40 -35.12
C PRO A 147 -2.52 19.36 -35.65
N ILE A 148 -3.49 19.32 -34.73
CA ILE A 148 -4.93 19.35 -35.03
C ILE A 148 -5.30 20.59 -35.86
N PHE A 149 -4.57 21.69 -35.66
CA PHE A 149 -4.57 22.83 -36.56
C PHE A 149 -3.53 22.61 -37.66
N LEU A 150 -4.00 22.20 -38.83
CA LEU A 150 -3.20 22.09 -40.03
C LEU A 150 -2.66 23.48 -40.41
N THR A 151 -1.34 23.63 -40.33
CA THR A 151 -0.63 24.88 -40.68
C THR A 151 -0.50 25.11 -42.19
N GLU A 152 -0.85 24.08 -42.98
CA GLU A 152 -0.82 24.05 -44.43
C GLU A 152 -2.10 23.36 -44.92
N LYS A 153 -2.61 23.74 -46.10
CA LYS A 153 -3.82 23.13 -46.68
C LYS A 153 -3.52 21.68 -47.03
N VAL A 154 -4.06 20.71 -46.29
CA VAL A 154 -3.98 19.31 -46.70
C VAL A 154 -4.76 19.12 -47.99
N GLU A 155 -4.06 18.68 -49.03
CA GLU A 155 -4.64 18.36 -50.32
C GLU A 155 -5.31 16.98 -50.23
N HIS A 156 -6.61 16.99 -49.97
CA HIS A 156 -7.45 15.81 -50.20
C HIS A 156 -7.67 15.62 -51.70
N SER A 157 -7.55 14.40 -52.19
CA SER A 157 -7.76 14.03 -53.60
C SER A 157 -9.20 14.24 -54.09
N ALA A 158 -10.14 14.45 -53.17
CA ALA A 158 -11.52 14.81 -53.45
C ALA A 158 -11.77 16.26 -53.01
N ASP A 159 -12.04 17.15 -53.97
CA ASP A 159 -12.32 18.56 -53.65
C ASP A 159 -13.77 18.73 -53.14
N VAL A 160 -13.92 18.50 -51.83
CA VAL A 160 -15.18 18.55 -51.08
C VAL A 160 -16.10 19.74 -51.43
N PRO A 161 -15.63 21.01 -51.54
CA PRO A 161 -16.49 22.11 -51.94
C PRO A 161 -17.14 21.94 -53.32
N ASP A 162 -16.47 21.31 -54.29
CA ASP A 162 -17.03 21.10 -55.63
C ASP A 162 -18.01 19.94 -55.66
N ILE A 163 -17.71 18.86 -54.93
CA ILE A 163 -18.65 17.75 -54.65
C ILE A 163 -19.93 18.27 -53.97
N VAL A 164 -19.81 19.24 -53.05
CA VAL A 164 -20.96 19.88 -52.38
C VAL A 164 -21.71 20.85 -53.30
N LYS A 165 -21.02 21.64 -54.14
CA LYS A 165 -21.67 22.47 -55.17
C LYS A 165 -22.50 21.61 -56.11
N GLU A 166 -21.93 20.50 -56.59
CA GLU A 166 -22.57 19.54 -57.47
C GLU A 166 -23.82 18.93 -56.80
N LEU A 167 -23.68 18.33 -55.61
CA LEU A 167 -24.83 17.80 -54.84
C LEU A 167 -25.92 18.84 -54.55
N THR A 168 -25.56 20.12 -54.42
CA THR A 168 -26.53 21.20 -54.19
C THR A 168 -27.23 21.64 -55.48
N ALA A 169 -26.51 21.72 -56.60
CA ALA A 169 -27.00 22.25 -57.87
C ALA A 169 -27.68 21.19 -58.76
N THR A 170 -27.09 19.99 -58.89
CA THR A 170 -27.58 18.91 -59.76
C THR A 170 -28.29 17.79 -59.00
N ARG A 171 -28.12 17.74 -57.67
CA ARG A 171 -28.53 16.63 -56.78
C ARG A 171 -27.91 15.26 -57.11
N ARG A 172 -26.87 15.21 -57.97
CA ARG A 172 -26.22 13.96 -58.41
C ARG A 172 -24.74 14.22 -58.72
N LEU A 173 -23.87 13.37 -58.20
CA LEU A 173 -22.46 13.35 -58.58
C LEU A 173 -22.31 12.74 -59.97
N LEU A 174 -21.72 13.46 -60.92
CA LEU A 174 -21.47 12.98 -62.29
C LEU A 174 -20.41 11.86 -62.29
N THR A 175 -19.45 11.90 -61.37
CA THR A 175 -18.35 10.93 -61.25
C THR A 175 -18.79 9.57 -60.67
N ALA A 176 -19.95 9.49 -60.01
CA ALA A 176 -20.39 8.30 -59.27
C ALA A 176 -20.94 7.15 -60.15
N GLY A 177 -20.65 7.16 -61.46
CA GLY A 177 -21.07 6.14 -62.43
C GLY A 177 -19.95 5.62 -63.33
N SER A 178 -18.68 5.84 -62.95
CA SER A 178 -17.50 5.48 -63.76
C SER A 178 -16.45 4.70 -62.96
N ASP A 179 -16.90 3.80 -62.08
CA ASP A 179 -16.05 2.76 -61.49
C ASP A 179 -16.21 1.50 -62.37
N SER A 180 -15.40 1.43 -63.42
CA SER A 180 -15.43 0.36 -64.44
C SER A 180 -14.47 -0.76 -64.09
N GLU A 181 -14.91 -2.00 -64.32
CA GLU A 181 -14.17 -3.23 -64.01
C GLU A 181 -12.78 -3.28 -64.71
N GLU A 182 -11.71 -3.51 -63.93
CA GLU A 182 -10.40 -3.96 -64.40
C GLU A 182 -9.94 -5.16 -63.55
N GLU A 183 -9.38 -6.19 -64.20
CA GLU A 183 -8.90 -7.45 -63.59
C GLU A 183 -7.43 -7.41 -63.13
#